data_AF-A0A1C7M468-F1
#
_entry.id   AF-A0A1C7M468-F1
#
_cell.length_a   1.000
_cell.length_b   1.000
_cell.length_c   1.000
_cell.angle_alpha   90.00
_cell.angle_beta   90.00
_cell.angle_gamma   90.00
#
_symmetry.space_group_name_H-M   'P 1'
#
loop_
_entity.id
_entity.type
_entity.pdbx_description
1 polymer ?
#
loop_
_entity_poly.entity_id
_entity_poly.type
_entity_poly.pdbx_seq_one_letter_code
_entity_poly.pdbx_strand_id
1 'polypeptide(L)' 'MRMLVSVILYPAHMGALTQLWAGTMPEALNYNGKFLIPWARVGECRPEAYDPEIGERLWNWLQEQIKGF' A
#
# COMPACT_ATOMS: atom_id res chain seq x y z
N MET A 1 18.44 -16.15 -17.24
CA MET A 1 17.35 -15.71 -16.34
C MET A 1 17.86 -15.23 -14.97
N ARG A 2 18.57 -16.04 -14.17
CA ARG A 2 19.01 -15.67 -12.79
C ARG A 2 19.87 -14.39 -12.68
N MET A 3 20.74 -14.14 -13.66
CA MET A 3 21.68 -12.99 -13.62
C MET A 3 20.97 -11.63 -13.80
N LEU A 4 19.86 -11.56 -14.54
CA LEU A 4 19.09 -10.32 -14.70
C LEU A 4 18.32 -9.97 -13.42
N VAL A 5 17.80 -10.99 -12.74
CA VAL A 5 17.06 -10.87 -11.48
C VAL A 5 17.95 -10.26 -10.39
N SER A 6 19.22 -10.67 -10.28
CA SER A 6 20.14 -10.16 -9.27
C SER A 6 20.62 -8.72 -9.48
N VAL A 7 20.47 -8.16 -10.69
CA VAL A 7 20.93 -6.80 -11.02
C VAL A 7 19.80 -5.77 -10.84
N ILE A 8 18.54 -6.20 -10.94
CA ILE A 8 17.37 -5.30 -10.93
C ILE A 8 16.60 -5.38 -9.60
N LEU A 9 16.59 -6.55 -8.94
CA LEU A 9 15.84 -6.74 -7.70
C LEU A 9 16.66 -6.36 -6.47
N TYR A 10 15.95 -5.85 -5.46
CA TYR A 10 16.50 -5.61 -4.14
C TYR A 10 16.37 -6.84 -3.23
N PRO A 11 17.23 -6.99 -2.21
CA PRO A 11 17.10 -8.01 -1.19
C PRO A 11 15.71 -8.03 -0.54
N ALA A 12 15.18 -9.22 -0.24
CA ALA A 12 13.82 -9.40 0.27
C ALA A 12 13.51 -8.56 1.53
N HIS A 13 14.48 -8.42 2.45
CA HIS A 13 14.30 -7.64 3.68
C HIS A 13 14.00 -6.16 3.43
N MET A 14 14.44 -5.61 2.29
CA MET A 14 14.16 -4.21 1.93
C MET A 14 12.68 -3.99 1.58
N GLY A 15 11.94 -5.04 1.21
CA GLY A 15 10.50 -4.95 0.88
C GLY A 15 9.62 -4.58 2.09
N ALA A 16 10.03 -4.98 3.29
CA ALA A 16 9.26 -4.73 4.51
C ALA A 16 9.45 -3.30 5.07
N LEU A 17 10.49 -2.58 4.64
CA LEU A 17 10.90 -1.30 5.24
C LEU A 17 9.80 -0.24 5.20
N THR A 18 9.04 -0.16 4.11
CA THR A 18 8.00 0.86 3.97
C THR A 18 6.85 0.63 4.94
N GLN A 19 6.40 -0.61 5.10
CA GLN A 19 5.32 -0.96 6.04
C GLN A 19 5.79 -0.84 7.49
N LEU A 20 7.01 -1.30 7.79
CA LEU A 20 7.58 -1.16 9.12
C LEU A 20 7.68 0.31 9.53
N TRP A 21 8.22 1.16 8.67
CA TRP A 21 8.32 2.60 8.90
C TRP A 21 6.94 3.23 9.09
N ALA A 22 5.96 2.92 8.22
CA ALA A 22 4.61 3.46 8.29
C ALA A 22 3.88 3.13 9.60
N GLY A 23 4.11 1.92 10.11
CA GLY A 23 3.46 1.44 11.32
C GLY A 23 4.18 1.82 12.62
N THR A 24 5.41 2.33 12.57
CA THR A 24 6.24 2.52 13.78
C THR A 24 6.78 3.93 13.97
N MET A 25 6.91 4.75 12.92
CA MET A 25 7.48 6.09 13.06
C MET A 25 6.42 7.12 13.49
N PRO A 26 6.70 7.99 14.47
CA PRO A 26 5.74 9.00 14.94
C PRO A 26 5.27 9.94 13.82
N GLU A 27 6.15 10.26 12.89
CA GLU A 27 5.87 11.18 11.79
C GLU A 27 4.88 10.61 10.77
N ALA A 28 4.76 9.29 10.67
CA ALA A 28 3.77 8.61 9.83
C ALA A 28 2.32 8.88 10.28
N LEU A 29 2.09 9.32 11.53
CA LEU A 29 0.78 9.75 12.01
C LEU A 29 0.20 10.90 11.16
N ASN A 30 1.05 11.72 10.55
CA ASN A 30 0.62 12.82 9.68
C ASN A 30 0.20 12.36 8.28
N TYR A 31 0.34 11.06 7.96
CA TYR A 31 0.17 10.51 6.61
C TYR A 31 -1.06 9.61 6.48
N ASN A 32 -2.04 9.73 7.38
CA ASN A 32 -3.31 9.02 7.25
C ASN A 32 -4.01 9.36 5.92
N GLY A 33 -4.50 8.34 5.23
CA GLY A 33 -5.10 8.45 3.88
C GLY A 33 -4.10 8.72 2.75
N LYS A 34 -2.80 8.84 3.03
CA LYS A 34 -1.75 8.95 2.00
C LYS A 34 -1.27 7.57 1.55
N PHE A 35 -0.50 7.57 0.46
CA PHE A 35 0.11 6.36 -0.11
C PHE A 35 1.63 6.42 0.04
N LEU A 36 2.26 5.28 0.37
CA LEU A 36 3.71 5.19 0.51
C LEU A 36 4.28 4.30 -0.58
N ILE A 37 5.42 4.71 -1.13
CA ILE A 37 6.20 3.95 -2.11
C ILE A 37 7.52 3.46 -1.47
N PRO A 38 8.13 2.38 -1.97
CA PRO A 38 9.46 1.97 -1.55
C PRO A 38 10.45 3.14 -1.68
N TRP A 39 11.28 3.50 -0.69
CA TRP A 39 11.40 3.04 0.69
C TRP A 39 11.00 4.18 1.63
N ALA A 40 9.84 4.08 2.28
CA ALA A 40 9.31 5.08 3.22
C ALA A 40 9.17 6.50 2.64
N ARG A 41 8.61 6.63 1.43
CA ARG A 41 8.36 7.93 0.81
C ARG A 41 6.87 8.11 0.54
N VAL A 42 6.34 9.30 0.83
CA VAL A 42 4.98 9.68 0.43
C VAL A 42 4.95 9.80 -1.08
N GLY A 43 4.03 9.07 -1.70
CA GLY A 43 3.74 9.13 -3.12
C GLY A 43 2.25 9.27 -3.37
N GLU A 44 1.88 9.25 -4.63
CA GLU A 44 0.49 9.28 -5.07
C GLU A 44 0.09 7.92 -5.62
N CYS A 45 -1.06 7.41 -5.16
CA CYS A 45 -1.66 6.24 -5.74
C CYS A 45 -2.36 6.60 -7.06
N ARG A 46 -2.89 5.58 -7.74
CA ARG A 46 -3.81 5.78 -8.84
C ARG A 46 -5.00 6.69 -8.44
N PRO A 47 -5.47 7.59 -9.31
CA PRO A 47 -6.54 8.53 -8.97
C PRO A 47 -7.82 7.87 -8.46
N GLU A 48 -8.17 6.69 -9.00
CA GLU A 48 -9.36 5.95 -8.62
C GLU A 48 -9.33 5.45 -7.16
N ALA A 49 -8.14 5.34 -6.55
CA ALA A 49 -8.01 5.01 -5.14
C ALA A 49 -8.43 6.16 -4.21
N TYR A 50 -8.59 7.37 -4.75
CA TYR A 50 -9.05 8.57 -4.04
C TYR A 50 -10.47 8.97 -4.43
N ASP A 51 -11.15 8.18 -5.25
CA ASP A 51 -12.55 8.39 -5.62
C ASP A 51 -13.47 7.81 -4.52
N PRO A 52 -14.21 8.65 -3.78
CA PRO A 52 -15.05 8.18 -2.68
C PRO A 52 -16.24 7.33 -3.16
N GLU A 53 -16.79 7.57 -4.36
CA GLU A 53 -17.92 6.81 -4.88
C GLU A 53 -17.50 5.40 -5.27
N ILE A 54 -16.32 5.26 -5.90
CA ILE A 54 -15.74 3.94 -6.19
C ILE A 54 -15.42 3.20 -4.89
N GLY A 55 -14.84 3.89 -3.91
CA GLY A 55 -14.52 3.33 -2.60
C GLY A 55 -15.75 2.80 -1.87
N GLU A 56 -16.83 3.58 -1.81
CA GLU A 56 -18.09 3.18 -1.19
C GLU A 56 -18.73 1.98 -1.90
N ARG A 57 -18.75 1.99 -3.23
CA ARG A 57 -19.30 0.88 -4.02
C ARG A 57 -18.54 -0.43 -3.79
N LEU A 58 -17.21 -0.36 -3.73
CA LEU A 58 -16.37 -1.52 -3.43
C LEU A 58 -16.62 -2.04 -2.00
N TRP A 59 -16.69 -1.13 -1.03
CA TRP A 59 -16.95 -1.48 0.36
C TRP A 59 -18.28 -2.22 0.53
N ASN A 60 -19.37 -1.66 -0.03
CA ASN A 60 -20.69 -2.27 0.05
C ASN A 60 -20.71 -3.65 -0.62
N TRP A 61 -20.07 -3.80 -1.77
CA TRP A 61 -19.94 -5.10 -2.43
C TRP A 61 -19.19 -6.13 -1.57
N LEU A 62 -18.08 -5.73 -0.92
CA LEU A 62 -17.32 -6.62 -0.01
C LEU A 62 -18.17 -7.03 1.19
N GLN A 63 -18.92 -6.10 1.80
CA GLN A 63 -19.84 -6.39 2.90
C GLN A 63 -20.93 -7.38 2.49
N GLU A 64 -21.41 -7.33 1.25
CA GLU A 64 -22.35 -8.32 0.72
C GLU A 64 -21.73 -9.71 0.55
N GLN A 65 -20.48 -9.81 0.08
CA GLN A 65 -19.83 -11.10 -0.16
C GLN A 65 -19.60 -11.92 1.11
N ILE A 66 -19.49 -11.25 2.27
CA ILE A 66 -19.25 -11.91 3.55
C ILE A 66 -20.53 -12.25 4.32
N LYS A 67 -21.72 -11.87 3.81
CA LYS A 67 -22.98 -12.20 4.49
C LYS A 67 -23.17 -13.72 4.55
N GLY A 68 -23.25 -14.27 5.76
CA GLY A 68 -23.52 -15.69 5.99
C GLY A 68 -22.28 -16.56 6.23
N PHE A 69 -21.10 -15.96 6.29
CA PHE A 69 -19.92 -16.51 6.98
C PHE A 69 -19.83 -15.92 8.39
#